data_AF-A0A0D0DZE0-F1
#
_entry.id   AF-A0A0D0DZE0-F1
#
_cell.length_a   1.000
_cell.length_b   1.000
_cell.length_c   1.000
_cell.angle_alpha   90.00
_cell.angle_beta   90.00
_cell.angle_gamma   90.00
#
_symmetry.space_group_name_H-M   'P 1'
#
loop_
_entity.id
_entity.type
_entity.pdbx_description
1 polymer ?
#
loop_
_entity_poly.entity_id
_entity_poly.type
_entity_poly.pdbx_seq_one_letter_code
_entity_poly.pdbx_strand_id
1 'polypeptide(L)'
;MTPECSDVLLAALQDDPVFQSQSNLLQMPVDAQLAIALYHFGHYGNAISTTMIAFWAGIGYRTVWFVTNCIMTAVCQEEFQKAALYWPTGAERKKAKQ
;
A
#
# COMPACT_ATOMS: atom_id res chain seq x y z
N MET A 1 7.28 -7.08 10.59
CA MET A 1 7.61 -7.08 9.15
C MET A 1 9.11 -7.21 9.04
N THR A 2 9.62 -8.23 8.35
CA THR A 2 11.06 -8.35 8.11
C THR A 2 11.43 -7.61 6.81
N PRO A 3 12.69 -7.17 6.64
CA PRO A 3 13.13 -6.47 5.42
C PRO A 3 12.79 -7.26 4.14
N GLU A 4 12.94 -8.57 4.18
CA GLU A 4 12.73 -9.45 3.02
C GLU A 4 11.26 -9.48 2.57
N CYS A 5 10.31 -9.38 3.50
CA CYS A 5 8.89 -9.25 3.14
C CYS A 5 8.59 -7.92 2.43
N SER A 6 9.32 -6.85 2.77
CA SER A 6 9.16 -5.56 2.10
C SER A 6 9.68 -5.63 0.67
N ASP A 7 10.81 -6.30 0.44
CA ASP A 7 11.40 -6.45 -0.89
C ASP A 7 10.51 -7.29 -1.81
N VAL A 8 9.92 -8.38 -1.30
CA VAL A 8 8.96 -9.20 -2.05
C VAL A 8 7.71 -8.39 -2.41
N LEU A 9 7.20 -7.59 -1.48
CA LEU A 9 6.04 -6.75 -1.72
C LEU A 9 6.34 -5.65 -2.75
N LEU A 10 7.52 -5.04 -2.67
CA LEU A 10 7.98 -4.05 -3.65
C LEU A 10 8.09 -4.66 -5.05
N ALA A 11 8.71 -5.84 -5.18
CA ALA A 11 8.83 -6.54 -6.44
C ALA A 11 7.47 -6.90 -7.05
N ALA A 12 6.48 -7.25 -6.22
CA ALA A 12 5.12 -7.55 -6.68
C ALA A 12 4.34 -6.30 -7.13
N LEU A 13 4.69 -5.11 -6.62
CA LEU A 13 3.97 -3.86 -6.88
C LEU A 13 4.65 -2.98 -7.95
N GLN A 14 5.95 -3.15 -8.21
CA GLN A 14 6.70 -2.22 -9.08
C GLN A 14 6.12 -2.13 -10.50
N ASP A 15 5.56 -3.23 -11.00
CA ASP A 15 5.08 -3.37 -12.38
C ASP A 15 3.58 -3.02 -12.51
N ASP A 16 2.91 -2.66 -11.41
CA ASP A 16 1.48 -2.34 -11.43
C ASP A 16 1.22 -1.01 -12.16
N PRO A 17 0.26 -0.97 -13.12
CA PRO A 17 -0.06 0.24 -13.87
C PRO A 17 -0.53 1.41 -12.99
N VAL A 18 -0.99 1.17 -11.76
CA VAL A 18 -1.37 2.22 -10.80
C VAL A 18 -0.19 3.14 -10.46
N PHE A 19 1.04 2.63 -10.51
CA PHE A 19 2.24 3.43 -10.27
C PHE A 19 2.81 4.07 -11.54
N GLN A 20 2.30 3.69 -12.71
CA GLN A 20 2.74 4.23 -13.99
C GLN A 20 1.89 5.46 -14.35
N SER A 21 2.41 6.67 -14.14
CA SER A 21 1.77 7.87 -14.67
C SER A 21 2.01 8.01 -16.17
N GLN A 22 0.97 8.41 -16.90
CA GLN A 22 1.07 8.84 -18.29
C GLN A 22 1.67 10.25 -18.47
N SER A 23 2.10 10.89 -17.38
CA SER A 23 2.64 12.25 -17.38
C SER A 23 4.16 12.27 -17.39
N ASN A 24 4.76 13.23 -18.10
CA ASN A 24 6.20 13.48 -18.17
C ASN A 24 6.81 14.05 -16.87
N LEU A 25 6.09 14.00 -15.74
CA LEU A 25 6.56 14.55 -14.47
C LEU A 25 7.24 13.46 -13.65
N LEU A 26 8.24 13.86 -12.87
CA LEU A 26 8.92 12.98 -11.91
C LEU A 26 7.91 12.45 -10.89
N GLN A 27 7.58 11.17 -10.99
CA GLN A 27 6.77 10.48 -9.99
C GLN A 27 7.63 10.06 -8.79
N MET A 28 6.98 10.02 -7.62
CA MET A 28 7.58 9.41 -6.44
C MET A 28 7.82 7.91 -6.71
N PRO A 29 9.01 7.38 -6.42
CA PRO A 29 9.32 5.99 -6.70
C PRO A 29 8.49 5.05 -5.82
N VAL A 30 8.21 3.83 -6.33
CA VAL A 30 7.27 2.87 -5.72
C VAL A 30 7.70 2.44 -4.32
N ASP A 31 9.02 2.35 -4.09
CA ASP A 31 9.61 2.04 -2.80
C ASP A 31 9.30 3.12 -1.74
N ALA A 32 9.40 4.40 -2.09
CA ALA A 32 9.04 5.51 -1.22
C ALA A 32 7.53 5.55 -0.96
N GLN A 33 6.72 5.31 -2.00
CA GLN A 33 5.27 5.20 -1.86
C GLN A 33 4.89 4.06 -0.89
N LEU A 34 5.51 2.90 -1.05
CA LEU A 34 5.30 1.74 -0.20
C LEU A 34 5.73 2.01 1.24
N ALA A 35 6.91 2.60 1.46
CA ALA A 35 7.40 2.95 2.79
C ALA A 35 6.45 3.89 3.54
N ILE A 36 5.91 4.91 2.85
CA ILE A 36 4.94 5.85 3.44
C ILE A 36 3.64 5.13 3.81
N ALA A 37 3.13 4.27 2.93
CA ALA A 37 1.91 3.51 3.20
C ALA A 37 2.08 2.54 4.37
N LEU A 38 3.20 1.80 4.42
CA LEU A 38 3.51 0.89 5.53
C LEU A 38 3.70 1.64 6.85
N TYR A 39 4.36 2.80 6.82
CA TYR A 39 4.49 3.67 7.99
C TYR A 39 3.11 4.16 8.48
N HIS A 40 2.24 4.56 7.55
CA HIS A 40 0.87 4.95 7.86
C HIS A 40 0.07 3.79 8.49
N PHE A 41 0.14 2.58 7.92
CA PHE A 41 -0.56 1.40 8.44
C PHE A 41 -0.02 0.92 9.79
N GLY A 42 1.29 0.98 10.00
CA GLY A 42 1.93 0.62 11.27
C GLY A 42 1.49 1.51 12.44
N HIS A 43 1.00 2.72 12.15
CA HIS A 43 0.56 3.68 13.14
C HIS A 43 -0.96 3.76 13.33
N TYR A 44 -1.75 2.89 12.68
CA TYR A 44 -3.22 2.90 12.71
C TYR A 44 -3.83 2.64 14.11
N GLY A 45 -3.03 2.36 15.14
CA GLY A 45 -3.45 2.26 16.54
C GLY A 45 -3.10 3.47 17.43
N ASN A 46 -2.31 4.44 16.96
CA ASN A 46 -1.73 5.51 17.80
C ASN A 46 -2.26 6.93 17.49
N ALA A 47 -3.42 7.06 16.83
CA ALA A 47 -4.00 8.36 16.46
C ALA A 47 -3.03 9.33 15.74
N ILE A 48 -2.04 8.79 15.02
CA ILE A 48 -1.14 9.62 14.21
C ILE A 48 -1.95 10.22 13.07
N SER A 49 -1.93 11.54 12.98
CA SER A 49 -2.60 12.24 11.89
C SER A 49 -1.82 12.09 10.59
N THR A 50 -2.53 12.09 9.48
CA THR A 50 -1.97 12.15 8.12
C THR A 50 -1.06 13.36 7.93
N THR A 51 -1.26 14.44 8.69
CA THR A 51 -0.35 15.60 8.74
C THR A 51 1.01 15.25 9.33
N MET A 52 1.07 14.44 10.39
CA MET A 52 2.35 14.02 10.98
C MET A 52 3.13 13.10 10.03
N ILE A 53 2.43 12.24 9.30
CA ILE A 53 3.04 11.39 8.27
C ILE A 53 3.59 12.25 7.12
N ALA A 54 2.83 13.28 6.71
CA ALA A 54 3.28 14.22 5.68
C ALA A 54 4.55 14.97 6.09
N PHE A 55 4.62 15.42 7.36
CA PHE A 55 5.84 16.03 7.90
C PHE A 55 7.02 15.06 7.97
N TRP A 56 6.79 13.84 8.43
CA TRP A 56 7.83 12.81 8.50
C TRP A 56 8.41 12.49 7.11
N ALA A 57 7.56 12.41 6.09
CA ALA A 57 7.97 12.11 4.72
C ALA A 57 8.40 13.35 3.91
N GLY A 58 8.24 14.56 4.43
CA GLY A 58 8.55 15.79 3.70
C GLY A 58 7.66 16.05 2.48
N ILE A 59 6.40 15.57 2.51
CA ILE A 59 5.46 15.64 1.39
C ILE A 59 4.18 16.39 1.74
N GLY A 60 3.38 16.71 0.72
CA GLY A 60 2.06 17.30 0.94
C GLY A 60 1.10 16.34 1.63
N TYR A 61 0.23 16.87 2.49
CA TYR A 61 -0.85 16.11 3.14
C TYR A 61 -1.68 15.27 2.16
N ARG A 62 -2.05 15.84 1.01
CA ARG A 62 -2.82 15.14 -0.04
C ARG A 62 -2.02 14.02 -0.68
N THR A 63 -0.69 14.14 -0.73
CA THR A 63 0.20 13.11 -1.27
C THR A 63 0.19 11.86 -0.41
N VAL A 64 0.08 11.99 0.92
CA VAL A 64 -0.08 10.82 1.82
C VAL A 64 -1.35 10.03 1.48
N TRP A 65 -2.47 10.74 1.29
CA TRP A 65 -3.73 10.11 0.89
C TRP A 65 -3.62 9.44 -0.49
N PHE A 66 -3.03 10.14 -1.46
CA PHE A 66 -2.82 9.63 -2.81
C PHE A 66 -1.98 8.34 -2.82
N VAL A 67 -0.82 8.37 -2.17
CA VAL A 67 0.09 7.22 -2.05
C VAL A 67 -0.59 6.04 -1.37
N THR A 68 -1.30 6.30 -0.26
CA THR A 68 -2.05 5.25 0.44
C THR A 68 -3.11 4.64 -0.48
N ASN A 69 -3.80 5.46 -1.27
CA ASN A 69 -4.82 4.98 -2.20
C ASN A 69 -4.23 4.19 -3.37
N CYS A 70 -3.09 4.60 -3.92
CA CYS A 70 -2.38 3.84 -4.95
C CYS A 70 -1.99 2.44 -4.44
N ILE A 71 -1.37 2.37 -3.26
CA ILE A 71 -0.99 1.09 -2.65
C ILE A 71 -2.22 0.23 -2.37
N MET A 72 -3.28 0.81 -1.80
CA MET A 72 -4.54 0.09 -1.58
C MET A 72 -5.18 -0.39 -2.87
N THR A 73 -5.10 0.38 -3.96
CA THR A 73 -5.65 -0.02 -5.26
C THR A 73 -4.89 -1.22 -5.79
N ALA A 74 -3.55 -1.16 -5.83
CA ALA A 74 -2.71 -2.25 -6.33
C ALA A 74 -2.90 -3.55 -5.53
N VAL A 75 -2.88 -3.49 -4.19
CA VAL A 75 -3.05 -4.70 -3.36
C VAL A 75 -4.48 -5.26 -3.38
N CYS A 76 -5.48 -4.44 -3.72
CA CYS A 76 -6.86 -4.87 -3.85
C CYS A 76 -7.21 -5.38 -5.25
N GLN A 77 -6.30 -5.32 -6.23
CA GLN A 77 -6.54 -5.92 -7.55
C GLN A 77 -6.65 -7.44 -7.45
N GLU A 78 -7.45 -8.02 -8.33
CA GLU A 78 -7.75 -9.45 -8.31
C GLU A 78 -6.49 -10.28 -8.64
N GLU A 79 -5.63 -9.75 -9.50
CA GLU A 79 -4.34 -10.30 -9.91
C GLU A 79 -3.40 -10.39 -8.71
N PHE A 80 -3.25 -9.29 -7.97
CA PHE A 80 -2.42 -9.25 -6.76
C PHE A 80 -2.98 -10.19 -5.68
N GLN A 81 -4.30 -10.17 -5.48
CA GLN A 81 -4.96 -11.07 -4.51
C GLN A 81 -4.68 -12.54 -4.84
N LYS A 82 -4.88 -12.97 -6.09
CA LYS A 82 -4.64 -14.37 -6.51
C LYS A 82 -3.19 -14.80 -6.32
N ALA A 83 -2.23 -13.88 -6.51
CA ALA A 83 -0.80 -14.17 -6.43
C ALA A 83 -0.27 -14.16 -4.99
N ALA A 84 -0.72 -13.22 -4.17
CA ALA A 84 -0.12 -12.94 -2.86
C ALA A 84 -0.95 -13.42 -1.67
N LEU A 85 -2.26 -13.63 -1.83
CA LEU A 85 -3.18 -13.92 -0.72
C LEU A 85 -4.13 -15.07 -1.05
N TYR A 86 -4.15 -16.10 -0.21
CA TYR A 86 -5.31 -16.98 -0.19
C TYR A 86 -6.49 -16.21 0.42
N TRP A 87 -7.38 -15.70 -0.44
CA TRP A 87 -8.56 -15.00 0.01
C TRP A 87 -9.67 -16.00 0.37
N PRO A 88 -10.13 -16.05 1.64
CA PRO A 88 -11.13 -17.01 2.03
C PRO A 88 -12.45 -16.77 1.26
N THR A 89 -12.97 -17.86 0.73
CA THR A 89 -14.26 -17.91 0.05
C THR A 89 -15.39 -17.49 0.99
N GLY A 90 -16.54 -17.12 0.42
CA GLY A 90 -17.71 -16.74 1.23
C GLY A 90 -18.14 -17.85 2.21
N ALA A 91 -17.87 -19.12 1.87
CA ALA A 91 -18.12 -20.27 2.74
C ALA A 91 -17.15 -20.31 3.92
N GLU A 92 -15.86 -20.12 3.69
CA GLU A 92 -14.82 -20.09 4.75
C GLU A 92 -15.04 -18.91 5.70
N ARG A 93 -15.41 -17.74 5.17
CA ARG A 93 -15.75 -16.56 5.98
C ARG A 93 -16.99 -16.77 6.87
N LYS A 94 -17.96 -17.59 6.45
CA LYS A 94 -19.11 -17.96 7.28
C LYS A 94 -18.73 -18.96 8.37
N LYS A 95 -17.86 -19.92 8.06
CA LYS A 95 -17.39 -20.94 9.01
C LYS A 95 -16.54 -20.34 10.13
N ALA A 96 -15.74 -19.30 9.85
CA ALA A 96 -14.93 -18.61 10.85
C ALA A 96 -15.72 -17.67 11.79
N LYS A 97 -17.01 -17.43 11.52
CA LYS A 97 -17.90 -16.62 12.38
C LYS A 97 -18.72 -17.47 13.37
N GLN A 98 -18.59 -18.80 13.30
CA GLN A 98 -19.17 -19.76 14.26
C GLN A 98 -18.13 -20.10 15.32
#